data_AF-A0A972GBA0-F1
#
_entry.id   AF-A0A972GBA0-F1
#
_cell.length_a   1.000
_cell.length_b   1.000
_cell.length_c   1.000
_cell.angle_alpha   90.00
_cell.angle_beta   90.00
_cell.angle_gamma   90.00
#
_symmetry.space_group_name_H-M   'P 1'
#
loop_
_entity.id
_entity.type
_entity.pdbx_description
1 polymer ?
#
loop_
_entity_poly.entity_id
_entity_poly.type
_entity_poly.pdbx_seq_one_letter_code
_entity_poly.pdbx_strand_id
1 'polypeptide(L)'
;MAFAAGLALLLAVAPPVLAEDLRGHGGPVRALAVDGSRVVSGSFDTRAIVWDGIVASQITRAHAGAVTAVLPLPDGRFASGGQDGHVAIWGRGVDPLSFESWHDMPVADLAPWAGGIASGSWNGQIALWDGEDAPRYLDGHQGQVTGLAAFGDGLASVGSDLRLRLWNADGSAASVTDLPAPPSDLATDGDAIFIAGADGFLRRVVPGQPKQTLELTTRPLLAVATGGGQVAVSDMTGAVWLIDPQTLEIRSEIATGQGAVWALALSDDGLWTGGNDGWIRRWSPEGAPLGTGAGVPEPTLTNPRGAEVFQACAVCHTLTPDDGQRAGPTLHNVFGRRIGTAPGYDYSDALLELDIVWTPQTVSELFEFGPDAYTPGSRMPEQRVPSAADRAALIEFLETATR
;
A
#
# COMPACT_ATOMS: atom_id res chain seq x y z
N MET A 1 -4.40 -51.85 45.24
CA MET A 1 -4.10 -51.85 43.80
C MET A 1 -4.69 -50.58 43.21
N ALA A 2 -3.84 -49.76 42.61
CA ALA A 2 -4.11 -48.37 42.23
C ALA A 2 -4.98 -48.27 40.97
N PHE A 3 -5.92 -47.34 40.95
CA PHE A 3 -6.49 -46.80 39.72
C PHE A 3 -5.75 -45.50 39.39
N ALA A 4 -5.02 -45.49 38.28
CA ALA A 4 -4.38 -44.30 37.74
C ALA A 4 -5.40 -43.51 36.92
N ALA A 5 -5.69 -42.28 37.34
CA ALA A 5 -6.44 -41.31 36.54
C ALA A 5 -5.47 -40.64 35.56
N GLY A 6 -5.62 -40.94 34.27
CA GLY A 6 -4.91 -40.24 33.20
C GLY A 6 -5.53 -38.86 32.97
N LEU A 7 -4.75 -37.81 33.22
CA LEU A 7 -5.11 -36.44 32.87
C LEU A 7 -4.85 -36.25 31.37
N ALA A 8 -5.90 -36.16 30.56
CA ALA A 8 -5.78 -35.81 29.15
C ALA A 8 -5.49 -34.31 29.04
N LEU A 9 -4.31 -33.97 28.53
CA LEU A 9 -3.93 -32.60 28.20
C LEU A 9 -4.69 -32.19 26.93
N LEU A 10 -5.73 -31.36 27.08
CA LEU A 10 -6.35 -30.68 25.95
C LEU A 10 -5.37 -29.62 25.45
N LEU A 11 -4.69 -29.92 24.34
CA LEU A 11 -4.02 -28.90 23.54
C LEU A 11 -5.10 -27.91 23.08
N ALA A 12 -5.09 -26.70 23.64
CA ALA A 12 -5.87 -25.60 23.11
C ALA A 12 -5.33 -25.28 21.72
N VAL A 13 -6.01 -25.78 20.69
CA VAL A 13 -5.83 -25.31 19.32
C VAL A 13 -6.32 -23.86 19.32
N ALA A 14 -5.39 -22.91 19.24
CA ALA A 14 -5.76 -21.53 18.99
C ALA A 14 -6.61 -21.49 17.71
N PRO A 15 -7.74 -20.76 17.68
CA PRO A 15 -8.47 -20.59 16.44
C PRO A 15 -7.50 -20.03 15.40
N PRO A 16 -7.61 -20.42 14.11
CA PRO A 16 -6.85 -19.76 13.08
C PRO A 16 -7.14 -18.27 13.20
N VAL A 17 -6.08 -17.46 13.33
CA VAL A 17 -6.20 -16.03 13.11
C VAL A 17 -6.82 -15.91 11.72
N LEU A 18 -8.08 -15.46 11.66
CA LEU A 18 -8.72 -15.13 10.40
C LEU A 18 -7.95 -13.91 9.89
N ALA A 19 -6.89 -14.14 9.11
CA ALA A 19 -6.28 -13.08 8.36
C ALA A 19 -7.31 -12.67 7.30
N GLU A 20 -7.62 -11.38 7.23
CA GLU A 20 -8.48 -10.81 6.21
C GLU A 20 -7.64 -9.93 5.29
N ASP A 21 -8.12 -9.69 4.07
CA ASP A 21 -7.52 -8.72 3.16
C ASP A 21 -7.58 -7.32 3.78
N LEU A 22 -6.52 -6.52 3.60
CA LEU A 22 -6.55 -5.13 4.07
C LEU A 22 -7.32 -4.29 3.07
N ARG A 23 -8.46 -3.76 3.53
CA ARG A 23 -9.41 -2.99 2.71
C ARG A 23 -9.46 -1.56 3.22
N GLY A 24 -9.15 -0.62 2.35
CA GLY A 24 -9.19 0.80 2.70
C GLY A 24 -8.65 1.78 1.67
N HIS A 25 -8.02 1.32 0.58
CA HIS A 25 -7.73 2.23 -0.51
C HIS A 25 -8.92 2.36 -1.46
N GLY A 26 -9.15 3.59 -1.94
CA GLY A 26 -10.17 3.91 -2.95
C GLY A 26 -9.68 3.77 -4.39
N GLY A 27 -8.43 3.35 -4.58
CA GLY A 27 -7.80 3.18 -5.90
C GLY A 27 -6.60 2.25 -5.82
N PRO A 28 -5.94 1.97 -6.96
CA PRO A 28 -4.85 1.02 -7.04
C PRO A 28 -3.77 1.24 -5.97
N VAL A 29 -3.30 0.16 -5.35
CA VAL A 29 -2.20 0.22 -4.38
C VAL A 29 -0.88 0.17 -5.15
N ARG A 30 -0.12 1.27 -5.11
CA ARG A 30 1.11 1.47 -5.89
C ARG A 30 2.39 1.18 -5.11
N ALA A 31 2.34 1.32 -3.79
CA ALA A 31 3.51 1.13 -2.93
C ALA A 31 3.12 0.28 -1.71
N LEU A 32 3.99 -0.65 -1.34
CA LEU A 32 3.83 -1.50 -0.16
C LEU A 32 5.18 -1.73 0.49
N ALA A 33 5.19 -1.68 1.82
CA ALA A 33 6.35 -2.07 2.61
C ALA A 33 5.88 -2.70 3.93
N VAL A 34 6.73 -3.54 4.50
CA VAL A 34 6.48 -4.23 5.77
C VAL A 34 7.64 -3.99 6.73
N ASP A 35 7.32 -3.73 7.99
CA ASP A 35 8.27 -3.58 9.10
C ASP A 35 7.74 -4.35 10.31
N GLY A 36 8.25 -5.55 10.51
CA GLY A 36 7.67 -6.52 11.46
C GLY A 36 6.20 -6.79 11.12
N SER A 37 5.30 -6.57 12.09
CA SER A 37 3.85 -6.78 11.91
C SER A 37 3.12 -5.60 11.24
N ARG A 38 3.82 -4.49 10.99
CA ARG A 38 3.23 -3.27 10.44
C ARG A 38 3.37 -3.27 8.92
N VAL A 39 2.27 -2.98 8.23
CA VAL A 39 2.28 -2.74 6.78
C VAL A 39 2.08 -1.25 6.54
N VAL A 40 2.81 -0.70 5.57
CA VAL A 40 2.59 0.66 5.05
C VAL A 40 2.25 0.52 3.58
N SER A 41 1.17 1.19 3.15
CA SER A 41 0.71 1.19 1.77
C SER A 41 0.53 2.60 1.23
N GLY A 42 0.78 2.78 -0.06
CA GLY A 42 0.53 4.02 -0.80
C GLY A 42 -0.33 3.75 -2.04
N SER A 43 -1.24 4.65 -2.35
CA SER A 43 -2.23 4.44 -3.41
C SER A 43 -2.46 5.67 -4.30
N PHE A 44 -3.05 5.39 -5.46
CA PHE A 44 -3.62 6.38 -6.38
C PHE A 44 -4.76 7.19 -5.77
N ASP A 45 -5.31 6.79 -4.63
CA ASP A 45 -6.28 7.58 -3.87
C ASP A 45 -5.66 8.72 -3.03
N THR A 46 -4.37 9.00 -3.26
CA THR A 46 -3.54 10.04 -2.63
C THR A 46 -3.21 9.80 -1.16
N ARG A 47 -3.48 8.60 -0.63
CA ARG A 47 -3.25 8.27 0.78
C ARG A 47 -2.10 7.30 0.93
N ALA A 48 -1.35 7.48 2.01
CA ALA A 48 -0.64 6.38 2.64
C ALA A 48 -1.42 5.87 3.85
N ILE A 49 -1.51 4.55 4.01
CA ILE A 49 -2.16 3.89 5.15
C ILE A 49 -1.15 3.02 5.87
N VAL A 50 -1.18 3.12 7.20
CA VAL A 50 -0.48 2.21 8.09
C VAL A 50 -1.47 1.21 8.63
N TRP A 51 -1.06 -0.06 8.65
CA TRP A 51 -1.88 -1.16 9.11
C TRP A 51 -1.24 -1.86 10.29
N ASP A 52 -2.05 -2.13 11.31
CA ASP A 52 -1.75 -3.06 12.40
C ASP A 52 -2.67 -4.28 12.23
N GLY A 53 -2.12 -5.38 11.72
CA GLY A 53 -2.91 -6.50 11.23
C GLY A 53 -3.82 -6.05 10.07
N ILE A 54 -5.13 -6.13 10.26
CA ILE A 54 -6.15 -5.71 9.27
C ILE A 54 -6.69 -4.30 9.55
N VAL A 55 -6.25 -3.66 10.64
CA VAL A 55 -6.77 -2.37 11.09
C VAL A 55 -5.92 -1.25 10.51
N ALA A 56 -6.55 -0.32 9.79
CA ALA A 56 -5.93 0.93 9.39
C ALA A 56 -5.71 1.82 10.62
N SER A 57 -4.48 1.83 11.15
CA SER A 57 -4.13 2.55 12.38
C SER A 57 -3.74 4.01 12.12
N GLN A 58 -3.37 4.35 10.87
CA GLN A 58 -3.06 5.72 10.46
C GLN A 58 -3.41 5.90 8.98
N ILE A 59 -4.14 6.96 8.63
CA ILE A 59 -4.49 7.31 7.25
C ILE A 59 -4.04 8.74 6.98
N THR A 60 -3.22 8.95 5.97
CA THR A 60 -2.56 10.23 5.68
C THR A 60 -3.08 10.88 4.41
N ARG A 61 -2.99 12.22 4.31
CA ARG A 61 -3.58 13.01 3.21
C ARG A 61 -2.77 14.25 2.79
N ALA A 62 -1.45 14.24 2.95
CA ALA A 62 -0.64 15.40 2.59
C ALA A 62 -0.38 15.54 1.08
N HIS A 63 -0.35 14.43 0.34
CA HIS A 63 -0.02 14.47 -1.09
C HIS A 63 -1.20 14.94 -1.95
N ALA A 64 -0.90 15.80 -2.93
CA ALA A 64 -1.87 16.29 -3.91
C ALA A 64 -2.05 15.35 -5.12
N GLY A 65 -1.29 14.25 -5.17
CA GLY A 65 -1.36 13.20 -6.18
C GLY A 65 -1.17 11.81 -5.57
N ALA A 66 -1.08 10.78 -6.42
CA ALA A 66 -0.90 9.40 -5.94
C ALA A 66 0.32 9.26 -5.04
N VAL A 67 0.20 8.47 -3.97
CA VAL A 67 1.36 8.06 -3.17
C VAL A 67 2.02 6.89 -3.90
N THR A 68 3.20 7.15 -4.45
CA THR A 68 3.93 6.27 -5.37
C THR A 68 5.00 5.45 -4.69
N ALA A 69 5.45 5.88 -3.50
CA ALA A 69 6.50 5.22 -2.73
C ALA A 69 6.22 5.33 -1.23
N VAL A 70 6.56 4.30 -0.46
CA VAL A 70 6.50 4.29 1.00
C VAL A 70 7.73 3.59 1.57
N LEU A 71 8.24 4.08 2.69
CA LEU A 71 9.44 3.54 3.33
C LEU A 71 9.32 3.58 4.86
N PRO A 72 9.18 2.43 5.54
CA PRO A 72 9.31 2.36 6.99
C PRO A 72 10.70 2.81 7.45
N LEU A 73 10.76 3.52 8.58
CA LEU A 73 12.00 4.00 9.16
C LEU A 73 12.27 3.29 10.51
N PRO A 74 13.54 3.11 10.93
CA PRO A 74 13.90 2.27 12.08
C PRO A 74 13.33 2.69 13.44
N ASP A 75 12.82 3.91 13.57
CA ASP A 75 12.23 4.46 14.80
C ASP A 75 10.69 4.39 14.82
N GLY A 76 10.10 3.66 13.88
CA GLY A 76 8.65 3.53 13.72
C GLY A 76 8.01 4.75 13.04
N ARG A 77 8.79 5.68 12.50
CA ARG A 77 8.31 6.62 11.48
C ARG A 77 8.18 5.91 10.14
N PHE A 78 7.64 6.61 9.15
CA PHE A 78 7.75 6.21 7.75
C PHE A 78 7.87 7.45 6.87
N ALA A 79 8.35 7.27 5.65
CA ALA A 79 8.35 8.26 4.60
C ALA A 79 7.37 7.88 3.49
N SER A 80 6.80 8.87 2.82
CA SER A 80 6.02 8.67 1.59
C SER A 80 6.46 9.65 0.50
N GLY A 81 6.46 9.17 -0.74
CA GLY A 81 6.71 9.98 -1.93
C GLY A 81 5.45 10.06 -2.78
N GLY A 82 5.21 11.23 -3.37
CA GLY A 82 4.00 11.49 -4.17
C GLY A 82 4.26 11.85 -5.63
N GLN A 83 3.21 11.74 -6.44
CA GLN A 83 3.18 12.29 -7.80
C GLN A 83 3.30 13.83 -7.85
N ASP A 84 3.12 14.48 -6.72
CA ASP A 84 3.38 15.91 -6.55
C ASP A 84 4.87 16.25 -6.43
N GLY A 85 5.77 15.25 -6.48
CA GLY A 85 7.22 15.45 -6.34
C GLY A 85 7.67 15.68 -4.89
N HIS A 86 6.74 15.62 -3.93
CA HIS A 86 7.05 15.85 -2.53
C HIS A 86 7.38 14.55 -1.81
N VAL A 87 8.20 14.66 -0.76
CA VAL A 87 8.47 13.60 0.21
C VAL A 87 7.98 14.05 1.58
N ALA A 88 7.16 13.22 2.23
CA ALA A 88 6.62 13.47 3.55
C ALA A 88 7.23 12.51 4.56
N ILE A 89 7.62 13.01 5.73
CA ILE A 89 8.08 12.19 6.86
C ILE A 89 7.02 12.19 7.94
N TRP A 90 6.64 11.01 8.40
CA TRP A 90 5.50 10.81 9.27
C TRP A 90 5.90 10.28 10.63
N GLY A 91 5.31 10.86 11.67
CA GLY A 91 5.27 10.25 13.00
C GLY A 91 4.15 9.20 13.09
N ARG A 92 3.61 9.05 14.30
CA ARG A 92 2.40 8.24 14.54
C ARG A 92 1.09 9.01 14.30
N GLY A 93 1.17 10.33 14.10
CA GLY A 93 0.01 11.20 13.86
C GLY A 93 -0.36 11.30 12.38
N VAL A 94 -1.54 11.83 12.07
CA VAL A 94 -2.04 11.95 10.69
C VAL A 94 -1.43 13.11 9.90
N ASP A 95 -0.69 13.98 10.57
CA ASP A 95 0.04 15.10 9.97
C ASP A 95 1.52 14.74 9.79
N PRO A 96 2.16 15.18 8.69
CA PRO A 96 3.57 14.93 8.48
C PRO A 96 4.41 15.79 9.45
N LEU A 97 5.51 15.21 9.93
CA LEU A 97 6.55 15.93 10.67
C LEU A 97 7.32 16.88 9.74
N SER A 98 7.49 16.49 8.48
CA SER A 98 8.03 17.33 7.41
C SER A 98 7.39 16.98 6.08
N PHE A 99 7.25 17.98 5.21
CA PHE A 99 6.66 17.86 3.89
C PHE A 99 7.49 18.66 2.91
N GLU A 100 8.37 17.96 2.20
CA GLU A 100 9.49 18.56 1.49
C GLU A 100 9.31 18.47 -0.02
N SER A 101 9.60 19.58 -0.71
CA SER A 101 9.50 19.66 -2.18
C SER A 101 10.85 19.34 -2.82
N TRP A 102 11.31 18.10 -2.70
CA TRP A 102 12.63 17.68 -3.20
C TRP A 102 12.69 17.57 -4.72
N HIS A 103 11.58 17.26 -5.38
CA HIS A 103 11.56 17.03 -6.84
C HIS A 103 10.51 17.89 -7.53
N ASP A 104 10.78 18.24 -8.79
CA ASP A 104 9.85 18.95 -9.67
C ASP A 104 8.94 18.00 -10.48
N MET A 105 9.21 16.70 -10.40
CA MET A 105 8.50 15.61 -11.05
C MET A 105 8.21 14.50 -10.03
N PRO A 106 7.24 13.61 -10.31
CA PRO A 106 6.84 12.54 -9.40
C PRO A 106 8.00 11.80 -8.75
N VAL A 107 7.88 11.56 -7.44
CA VAL A 107 8.76 10.62 -6.74
C VAL A 107 8.43 9.23 -7.25
N ALA A 108 9.44 8.51 -7.74
CA ALA A 108 9.29 7.16 -8.27
C ALA A 108 9.36 6.12 -7.16
N ASP A 109 10.34 6.28 -6.26
CA ASP A 109 10.71 5.28 -5.27
C ASP A 109 11.50 5.88 -4.10
N LEU A 110 11.54 5.17 -2.97
CA LEU A 110 12.23 5.54 -1.73
C LEU A 110 13.08 4.38 -1.21
N ALA A 111 14.30 4.66 -0.74
CA ALA A 111 15.17 3.66 -0.13
C ALA A 111 15.90 4.21 1.11
N PRO A 112 16.29 3.35 2.08
CA PRO A 112 17.24 3.75 3.12
C PRO A 112 18.58 4.14 2.50
N TRP A 113 19.21 5.19 3.01
CA TRP A 113 20.55 5.60 2.60
C TRP A 113 21.34 6.19 3.76
N ALA A 114 22.46 5.58 4.15
CA ALA A 114 23.40 6.10 5.14
C ALA A 114 22.77 6.64 6.45
N GLY A 115 21.70 6.01 6.94
CA GLY A 115 20.96 6.45 8.14
C GLY A 115 19.82 7.44 7.87
N GLY A 116 19.70 7.94 6.65
CA GLY A 116 18.58 8.73 6.15
C GLY A 116 17.86 8.06 4.98
N ILE A 117 17.43 8.86 4.01
CA ILE A 117 16.51 8.47 2.94
C ILE A 117 17.06 8.92 1.60
N ALA A 118 16.95 8.06 0.60
CA ALA A 118 17.10 8.40 -0.80
C ALA A 118 15.74 8.36 -1.50
N SER A 119 15.53 9.30 -2.43
CA SER A 119 14.33 9.36 -3.26
C SER A 119 14.70 9.53 -4.73
N GLY A 120 14.18 8.67 -5.59
CA GLY A 120 14.34 8.77 -7.04
C GLY A 120 13.14 9.45 -7.68
N SER A 121 13.35 10.25 -8.73
CA SER A 121 12.27 10.96 -9.42
C SER A 121 12.18 10.62 -10.91
N TRP A 122 11.01 10.89 -11.50
CA TRP A 122 10.76 10.79 -12.92
C TRP A 122 11.59 11.75 -13.78
N ASN A 123 12.18 12.79 -13.18
CA ASN A 123 13.16 13.64 -13.84
C ASN A 123 14.55 12.98 -13.97
N GLY A 124 14.76 11.81 -13.35
CA GLY A 124 16.01 11.05 -13.36
C GLY A 124 16.98 11.39 -12.23
N GLN A 125 16.68 12.38 -11.39
CA GLN A 125 17.50 12.73 -10.23
C GLN A 125 17.23 11.79 -9.06
N ILE A 126 18.24 11.65 -8.20
CA ILE A 126 18.13 11.00 -6.89
C ILE A 126 18.50 12.04 -5.83
N ALA A 127 17.60 12.29 -4.88
CA ALA A 127 17.86 13.14 -3.73
C ALA A 127 18.27 12.27 -2.54
N LEU A 128 19.36 12.63 -1.88
CA LEU A 128 19.94 11.97 -0.71
C LEU A 128 19.81 12.91 0.49
N TRP A 129 19.11 12.45 1.52
CA TRP A 129 18.84 13.22 2.73
C TRP A 129 19.25 12.43 3.96
N ASP A 130 20.08 13.00 4.82
CA ASP A 130 20.63 12.35 6.01
C ASP A 130 19.78 12.58 7.27
N GLY A 131 18.65 13.29 7.14
CA GLY A 131 17.81 13.69 8.27
C GLY A 131 18.01 15.16 8.67
N GLU A 132 19.04 15.81 8.14
CA GLU A 132 19.43 17.19 8.41
C GLU A 132 19.56 17.97 7.09
N ASP A 133 19.41 19.30 7.15
CA ASP A 133 19.56 20.21 6.01
C ASP A 133 18.75 19.83 4.75
N ALA A 134 19.08 20.47 3.63
CA ALA A 134 18.51 20.19 2.31
C ALA A 134 19.18 18.95 1.68
N PRO A 135 18.44 18.16 0.88
CA PRO A 135 19.01 16.98 0.25
C PRO A 135 20.12 17.32 -0.75
N ARG A 136 21.06 16.40 -0.87
CA ARG A 136 22.04 16.40 -1.96
C ARG A 136 21.49 15.66 -3.17
N TYR A 137 21.63 16.25 -4.35
CA TYR A 137 21.14 15.66 -5.59
C TYR A 137 22.25 14.93 -6.36
N LEU A 138 21.89 13.78 -6.93
CA LEU A 138 22.69 13.01 -7.86
C LEU A 138 22.06 13.06 -9.26
N ASP A 139 22.91 13.22 -10.28
CA ASP A 139 22.53 13.00 -11.68
C ASP A 139 22.40 11.49 -11.94
N GLY A 140 21.24 10.94 -11.54
CA GLY A 140 20.93 9.53 -11.54
C GLY A 140 20.85 8.94 -12.95
N HIS A 141 19.78 9.22 -13.67
CA HIS A 141 19.42 8.55 -14.93
C HIS A 141 18.99 9.54 -16.01
N GLN A 142 19.12 9.13 -17.28
CA GLN A 142 18.60 9.89 -18.43
C GLN A 142 17.14 9.48 -18.70
N GLY A 143 16.23 9.98 -17.87
CA GLY A 143 14.83 9.58 -17.83
C GLY A 143 14.43 9.07 -16.45
N GLN A 144 13.23 8.51 -16.32
CA GLN A 144 12.65 8.17 -15.02
C GLN A 144 13.53 7.18 -14.25
N VAL A 145 13.81 7.47 -12.98
CA VAL A 145 14.18 6.42 -12.03
C VAL A 145 12.98 5.50 -11.88
N THR A 146 13.18 4.18 -11.97
CA THR A 146 12.11 3.19 -11.88
C THR A 146 12.22 2.28 -10.66
N GLY A 147 13.41 2.18 -10.04
CA GLY A 147 13.59 1.48 -8.77
C GLY A 147 14.85 1.95 -8.05
N LEU A 148 14.81 1.88 -6.71
CA LEU A 148 15.87 2.32 -5.81
C LEU A 148 15.91 1.41 -4.59
N ALA A 149 17.08 0.90 -4.21
CA ALA A 149 17.23 0.14 -2.97
C ALA A 149 18.59 0.41 -2.31
N ALA A 150 18.64 0.17 -0.99
CA ALA A 150 19.90 0.10 -0.26
C ALA A 150 20.77 -1.03 -0.82
N PHE A 151 22.06 -0.77 -1.04
CA PHE A 151 22.98 -1.80 -1.50
C PHE A 151 24.37 -1.58 -0.90
N GLY A 152 24.84 -2.54 -0.10
CA GLY A 152 26.07 -2.36 0.68
C GLY A 152 25.94 -1.19 1.66
N ASP A 153 26.88 -0.24 1.59
CA ASP A 153 26.86 1.02 2.35
C ASP A 153 26.19 2.17 1.59
N GLY A 154 25.82 1.95 0.32
CA GLY A 154 25.22 2.96 -0.56
C GLY A 154 23.90 2.49 -1.15
N LEU A 155 23.76 2.65 -2.47
CA LEU A 155 22.48 2.43 -3.18
C LEU A 155 22.67 1.68 -4.49
N ALA A 156 21.61 1.01 -4.92
CA ALA A 156 21.39 0.58 -6.30
C ALA A 156 20.21 1.36 -6.88
N SER A 157 20.30 1.80 -8.12
CA SER A 157 19.20 2.43 -8.86
C SER A 157 19.08 1.89 -10.27
N VAL A 158 17.85 1.82 -10.77
CA VAL A 158 17.54 1.52 -12.18
C VAL A 158 16.65 2.60 -12.77
N GLY A 159 16.74 2.79 -14.09
CA GLY A 159 15.95 3.80 -14.77
C GLY A 159 15.66 3.49 -16.23
N SER A 160 14.82 4.34 -16.82
CA SER A 160 14.36 4.26 -18.21
C SER A 160 15.48 4.40 -19.24
N ASP A 161 16.67 4.82 -18.82
CA ASP A 161 17.89 4.85 -19.63
C ASP A 161 18.55 3.48 -19.80
N LEU A 162 17.89 2.39 -19.35
CA LEU A 162 18.36 1.01 -19.42
C LEU A 162 19.62 0.78 -18.61
N ARG A 163 19.82 1.48 -17.49
CA ARG A 163 21.00 1.31 -16.66
C ARG A 163 20.65 0.85 -15.26
N LEU A 164 21.48 -0.08 -14.75
CA LEU A 164 21.69 -0.28 -13.32
C LEU A 164 22.89 0.58 -12.91
N ARG A 165 22.75 1.35 -11.84
CA ARG A 165 23.83 2.14 -11.24
C ARG A 165 24.01 1.76 -9.79
N LEU A 166 25.27 1.58 -9.38
CA LEU A 166 25.65 1.41 -7.99
C LEU A 166 26.32 2.68 -7.50
N TRP A 167 25.97 3.08 -6.30
CA TRP A 167 26.42 4.32 -5.66
C TRP A 167 27.10 3.97 -4.35
N ASN A 168 28.24 4.61 -4.06
CA ASN A 168 28.87 4.52 -2.75
C ASN A 168 28.05 5.29 -1.70
N ALA A 169 28.34 5.09 -0.41
CA ALA A 169 27.73 5.85 0.68
C ALA A 169 27.83 7.37 0.48
N ASP A 170 28.96 7.85 -0.05
CA ASP A 170 29.18 9.27 -0.36
C ASP A 170 28.46 9.75 -1.63
N GLY A 171 27.59 8.94 -2.26
CA GLY A 171 26.83 9.27 -3.45
C GLY A 171 27.64 9.32 -4.76
N SER A 172 28.93 9.01 -4.73
CA SER A 172 29.71 8.84 -5.95
C SER A 172 29.30 7.56 -6.70
N ALA A 173 29.29 7.60 -8.03
CA ALA A 173 28.97 6.45 -8.84
C ALA A 173 30.09 5.39 -8.73
N ALA A 174 29.74 4.19 -8.27
CA ALA A 174 30.65 3.05 -8.14
C ALA A 174 30.71 2.23 -9.43
N SER A 175 29.56 1.97 -10.06
CA SER A 175 29.51 1.26 -11.34
C SER A 175 28.22 1.55 -12.11
N VAL A 176 28.27 1.30 -13.42
CA VAL A 176 27.13 1.41 -14.33
C VAL A 176 27.10 0.16 -15.20
N THR A 177 25.94 -0.48 -15.31
CA THR A 177 25.72 -1.69 -16.11
C THR A 177 24.53 -1.50 -17.04
N ASP A 178 24.71 -1.79 -18.32
CA ASP A 178 23.61 -1.72 -19.30
C ASP A 178 22.67 -2.92 -19.15
N LEU A 179 21.38 -2.63 -19.24
CA LEU A 179 20.28 -3.57 -19.17
C LEU A 179 19.72 -3.81 -20.58
N PRO A 180 19.34 -5.05 -20.92
CA PRO A 180 18.86 -5.38 -22.25
C PRO A 180 17.41 -4.95 -22.51
N ALA A 181 16.67 -4.56 -21.47
CA ALA A 181 15.27 -4.16 -21.54
C ALA A 181 14.94 -3.16 -20.43
N PRO A 182 13.87 -2.34 -20.58
CA PRO A 182 13.45 -1.39 -19.56
C PRO A 182 13.23 -2.04 -18.19
N PRO A 183 13.92 -1.59 -17.13
CA PRO A 183 13.67 -2.06 -15.78
C PRO A 183 12.41 -1.40 -15.22
N SER A 184 11.52 -2.20 -14.65
CA SER A 184 10.31 -1.73 -13.98
C SER A 184 10.55 -1.42 -12.50
N ASP A 185 11.41 -2.20 -11.85
CA ASP A 185 11.66 -2.13 -10.40
C ASP A 185 12.94 -2.91 -10.02
N LEU A 186 13.50 -2.70 -8.83
CA LEU A 186 14.62 -3.46 -8.28
C LEU A 186 14.47 -3.75 -6.78
N ALA A 187 15.03 -4.87 -6.32
CA ALA A 187 15.21 -5.19 -4.90
C ALA A 187 16.57 -5.86 -4.66
N THR A 188 17.00 -5.92 -3.40
CA THR A 188 18.33 -6.43 -3.02
C THR A 188 18.24 -7.43 -1.88
N ASP A 189 18.96 -8.55 -2.00
CA ASP A 189 19.16 -9.53 -0.91
C ASP A 189 20.65 -9.81 -0.76
N GLY A 190 21.24 -9.31 0.32
CA GLY A 190 22.69 -9.37 0.54
C GLY A 190 23.48 -8.64 -0.55
N ASP A 191 24.28 -9.39 -1.30
CA ASP A 191 25.10 -8.90 -2.42
C ASP A 191 24.42 -9.04 -3.80
N ALA A 192 23.22 -9.60 -3.83
CA ALA A 192 22.45 -9.81 -5.05
C ALA A 192 21.41 -8.71 -5.28
N ILE A 193 21.30 -8.29 -6.54
CA ILE A 193 20.33 -7.31 -7.02
C ILE A 193 19.38 -8.02 -7.98
N PHE A 194 18.09 -7.92 -7.72
CA PHE A 194 17.02 -8.49 -8.52
C PHE A 194 16.30 -7.36 -9.26
N ILE A 195 16.17 -7.49 -10.59
CA ILE A 195 15.59 -6.47 -11.46
C ILE A 195 14.45 -7.08 -12.25
N ALA A 196 13.25 -6.52 -12.07
CA ALA A 196 12.07 -6.85 -12.86
C ALA A 196 12.13 -6.12 -14.21
N GLY A 197 12.11 -6.86 -15.31
CA GLY A 197 12.11 -6.30 -16.66
C GLY A 197 10.72 -6.20 -17.28
N ALA A 198 10.47 -5.11 -18.01
CA ALA A 198 9.27 -4.95 -18.82
C ALA A 198 9.16 -5.97 -19.98
N ASP A 199 10.21 -6.75 -20.22
CA ASP A 199 10.25 -7.85 -21.18
C ASP A 199 9.88 -9.22 -20.59
N GLY A 200 9.48 -9.28 -19.32
CA GLY A 200 9.06 -10.54 -18.68
C GLY A 200 10.18 -11.33 -18.00
N PHE A 201 11.40 -10.78 -17.96
CA PHE A 201 12.57 -11.43 -17.37
C PHE A 201 12.93 -10.84 -16.00
N LEU A 202 13.05 -11.71 -15.00
CA LEU A 202 13.78 -11.41 -13.77
C LEU A 202 15.28 -11.53 -14.03
N ARG A 203 16.05 -10.56 -13.55
CA ARG A 203 17.52 -10.57 -13.66
C ARG A 203 18.14 -10.54 -12.28
N ARG A 204 19.09 -11.44 -12.04
CA ARG A 204 19.92 -11.44 -10.83
C ARG A 204 21.32 -10.98 -11.19
N VAL A 205 21.78 -9.92 -10.53
CA VAL A 205 23.09 -9.31 -10.71
C VAL A 205 23.83 -9.36 -9.39
N VAL A 206 24.98 -10.03 -9.37
CA VAL A 206 25.95 -9.94 -8.27
C VAL A 206 27.21 -9.29 -8.85
N PRO A 207 27.69 -8.16 -8.32
CA PRO A 207 28.88 -7.50 -8.83
C PRO A 207 30.07 -8.46 -8.95
N GLY A 208 30.70 -8.49 -10.12
CA GLY A 208 31.83 -9.40 -10.40
C GLY A 208 31.46 -10.83 -10.78
N GLN A 209 30.17 -11.19 -10.81
CA GLN A 209 29.69 -12.49 -11.27
C GLN A 209 28.91 -12.37 -12.61
N PRO A 210 28.80 -13.46 -13.39
CA PRO A 210 27.93 -13.48 -14.56
C PRO A 210 26.47 -13.21 -14.20
N LYS A 211 25.83 -12.30 -14.94
CA LYS A 211 24.40 -12.02 -14.82
C LYS A 211 23.58 -13.28 -15.09
N GLN A 212 22.61 -13.56 -14.23
CA GLN A 212 21.63 -14.62 -14.42
C GLN A 212 20.27 -14.03 -14.80
N THR A 213 19.49 -14.78 -15.57
CA THR A 213 18.18 -14.35 -16.07
C THR A 213 17.18 -15.49 -15.99
N LEU A 214 15.95 -15.19 -15.60
CA LEU A 214 14.82 -16.12 -15.57
C LEU A 214 13.66 -15.50 -16.34
N GLU A 215 13.17 -16.19 -17.37
CA GLU A 215 11.94 -15.81 -18.07
C GLU A 215 10.74 -16.29 -17.23
N LEU A 216 9.88 -15.36 -16.81
CA LEU A 216 8.68 -15.68 -16.05
C LEU A 216 7.43 -15.63 -16.93
N THR A 217 7.39 -14.69 -17.87
CA THR A 217 6.22 -14.41 -18.69
C THR A 217 6.61 -13.64 -19.94
N THR A 218 5.67 -13.48 -20.87
CA THR A 218 5.82 -12.60 -22.05
C THR A 218 5.21 -11.22 -21.81
N ARG A 219 4.75 -10.97 -20.58
CA ARG A 219 4.17 -9.71 -20.13
C ARG A 219 5.19 -8.91 -19.31
N PRO A 220 5.06 -7.57 -19.25
CA PRO A 220 5.86 -6.76 -18.36
C PRO A 220 5.73 -7.19 -16.90
N LEU A 221 6.88 -7.41 -16.25
CA LEU A 221 6.98 -7.49 -14.80
C LEU A 221 6.83 -6.09 -14.22
N LEU A 222 6.20 -5.97 -13.05
CA LEU A 222 5.82 -4.68 -12.47
C LEU A 222 6.56 -4.35 -11.17
N ALA A 223 6.64 -5.30 -10.24
CA ALA A 223 7.29 -5.09 -8.95
C ALA A 223 8.17 -6.30 -8.59
N VAL A 224 9.19 -6.05 -7.78
CA VAL A 224 10.03 -7.08 -7.17
C VAL A 224 10.27 -6.76 -5.70
N ALA A 225 10.14 -7.76 -4.84
CA ALA A 225 10.43 -7.64 -3.41
C ALA A 225 11.30 -8.80 -2.95
N THR A 226 12.12 -8.54 -1.94
CA THR A 226 12.96 -9.55 -1.27
C THR A 226 12.63 -9.58 0.21
N GLY A 227 12.75 -10.75 0.83
CA GLY A 227 12.39 -10.95 2.23
C GLY A 227 12.15 -12.44 2.51
N GLY A 228 12.31 -12.87 3.76
CA GLY A 228 12.05 -14.27 4.12
C GLY A 228 12.91 -15.32 3.40
N GLY A 229 14.10 -14.92 2.90
CA GLY A 229 14.95 -15.78 2.08
C GLY A 229 14.35 -16.10 0.70
N GLN A 230 13.50 -15.23 0.17
CA GLN A 230 12.81 -15.38 -1.11
C GLN A 230 12.80 -14.08 -1.92
N VAL A 231 12.49 -14.21 -3.21
CA VAL A 231 12.17 -13.11 -4.11
C VAL A 231 10.74 -13.27 -4.61
N ALA A 232 9.93 -12.23 -4.48
CA ALA A 232 8.62 -12.15 -5.09
C ALA A 232 8.67 -11.23 -6.31
N VAL A 233 8.04 -11.63 -7.41
CA VAL A 233 7.97 -10.83 -8.65
C VAL A 233 6.55 -10.87 -9.19
N SER A 234 6.01 -9.73 -9.64
CA SER A 234 4.65 -9.64 -10.17
C SER A 234 4.60 -9.20 -11.63
N ASP A 235 3.46 -9.43 -12.29
CA ASP A 235 3.17 -8.92 -13.63
C ASP A 235 1.86 -8.12 -13.74
N MET A 236 1.60 -7.62 -14.96
CA MET A 236 0.39 -6.86 -15.30
C MET A 236 -0.92 -7.66 -15.34
N THR A 237 -0.86 -8.99 -15.28
CA THR A 237 -2.05 -9.86 -15.33
C THR A 237 -2.52 -10.26 -13.94
N GLY A 238 -1.65 -10.10 -12.94
CA GLY A 238 -1.90 -10.46 -11.56
C GLY A 238 -1.26 -11.78 -11.14
N ALA A 239 -0.33 -12.29 -11.95
CA ALA A 239 0.55 -13.37 -11.55
C ALA A 239 1.64 -12.84 -10.62
N VAL A 240 1.98 -13.66 -9.61
CA VAL A 240 3.12 -13.43 -8.72
C VAL A 240 3.91 -14.73 -8.59
N TRP A 241 5.23 -14.67 -8.75
CA TRP A 241 6.12 -15.81 -8.56
C TRP A 241 6.93 -15.64 -7.28
N LEU A 242 7.00 -16.69 -6.47
CA LEU A 242 7.92 -16.81 -5.35
C LEU A 242 9.12 -17.65 -5.78
N ILE A 243 10.31 -17.10 -5.63
CA ILE A 243 11.53 -17.60 -6.27
C ILE A 243 12.64 -17.75 -5.23
N ASP A 244 13.43 -18.81 -5.34
CA ASP A 244 14.68 -18.97 -4.58
C ASP A 244 15.73 -17.93 -5.04
N PRO A 245 16.26 -17.09 -4.14
CA PRO A 245 17.17 -16.00 -4.51
C PRO A 245 18.54 -16.49 -5.02
N GLN A 246 18.92 -17.73 -4.72
CA GLN A 246 20.22 -18.28 -5.09
C GLN A 246 20.14 -19.11 -6.38
N THR A 247 19.14 -19.97 -6.50
CA THR A 247 19.00 -20.89 -7.64
C THR A 247 18.12 -20.34 -8.76
N LEU A 248 17.30 -19.31 -8.48
CA LEU A 248 16.23 -18.83 -9.35
C LEU A 248 15.15 -19.89 -9.66
N GLU A 249 15.02 -20.91 -8.81
CA GLU A 249 13.93 -21.88 -8.93
C GLU A 249 12.61 -21.25 -8.49
N ILE A 250 11.57 -21.40 -9.33
CA ILE A 250 10.20 -20.97 -9.01
C ILE A 250 9.62 -21.95 -7.98
N ARG A 251 9.35 -21.46 -6.78
CA ARG A 251 8.76 -22.25 -5.68
C ARG A 251 7.24 -22.26 -5.73
N SER A 252 6.64 -21.14 -6.14
CA SER A 252 5.19 -20.98 -6.20
C SER A 252 4.82 -19.95 -7.27
N GLU A 253 3.64 -20.13 -7.87
CA GLU A 253 2.99 -19.17 -8.76
C GLU A 253 1.58 -18.90 -8.24
N ILE A 254 1.26 -17.63 -8.05
CA ILE A 254 0.05 -17.15 -7.41
C ILE A 254 -0.76 -16.35 -8.43
N ALA A 255 -2.01 -16.75 -8.64
CA ALA A 255 -2.98 -15.94 -9.36
C ALA A 255 -3.76 -15.08 -8.37
N THR A 256 -3.40 -13.80 -8.23
CA THR A 256 -3.93 -12.92 -7.18
C THR A 256 -5.39 -12.47 -7.43
N GLY A 257 -5.82 -12.46 -8.69
CA GLY A 257 -7.11 -11.92 -9.11
C GLY A 257 -7.21 -10.38 -9.01
N GLN A 258 -6.10 -9.66 -8.87
CA GLN A 258 -6.06 -8.19 -8.70
C GLN A 258 -5.91 -7.40 -10.00
N GLY A 259 -5.86 -8.08 -11.15
CA GLY A 259 -5.28 -7.50 -12.36
C GLY A 259 -3.80 -7.17 -12.12
N ALA A 260 -3.31 -6.07 -12.66
CA ALA A 260 -1.93 -5.65 -12.44
C ALA A 260 -1.59 -5.54 -10.94
N VAL A 261 -0.55 -6.26 -10.51
CA VAL A 261 -0.02 -6.19 -9.14
C VAL A 261 1.17 -5.25 -9.15
N TRP A 262 0.92 -4.01 -8.70
CA TRP A 262 1.87 -2.90 -8.76
C TRP A 262 2.82 -2.83 -7.57
N ALA A 263 2.48 -3.50 -6.48
CA ALA A 263 3.21 -3.41 -5.23
C ALA A 263 3.33 -4.78 -4.57
N LEU A 264 4.53 -5.08 -4.06
CA LEU A 264 4.84 -6.27 -3.31
C LEU A 264 5.56 -5.87 -2.02
N ALA A 265 5.26 -6.56 -0.92
CA ALA A 265 6.09 -6.55 0.26
C ALA A 265 6.26 -7.98 0.75
N LEU A 266 7.46 -8.34 1.20
CA LEU A 266 7.81 -9.71 1.57
C LEU A 266 8.55 -9.71 2.90
N SER A 267 8.22 -10.67 3.78
CA SER A 267 8.89 -10.89 5.06
C SER A 267 8.89 -12.38 5.42
N ASP A 268 9.46 -12.74 6.56
CA ASP A 268 9.35 -14.08 7.12
C ASP A 268 7.89 -14.52 7.36
N ASP A 269 6.98 -13.57 7.61
CA ASP A 269 5.57 -13.82 7.92
C ASP A 269 4.70 -14.02 6.67
N GLY A 270 5.23 -13.74 5.48
CA GLY A 270 4.54 -13.94 4.21
C GLY A 270 4.67 -12.78 3.23
N LEU A 271 3.74 -12.77 2.27
CA LEU A 271 3.70 -11.85 1.14
C LEU A 271 2.44 -10.98 1.21
N TRP A 272 2.60 -9.71 0.84
CA TRP A 272 1.50 -8.77 0.60
C TRP A 272 1.50 -8.31 -0.86
N THR A 273 0.32 -8.32 -1.48
CA THR A 273 0.15 -7.89 -2.87
C THR A 273 -0.86 -6.75 -2.97
N GLY A 274 -0.47 -5.68 -3.67
CA GLY A 274 -1.32 -4.54 -3.97
C GLY A 274 -1.54 -4.41 -5.48
N GLY A 275 -2.80 -4.25 -5.89
CA GLY A 275 -3.15 -4.19 -7.31
C GLY A 275 -4.25 -3.16 -7.62
N ASN A 276 -4.94 -3.36 -8.74
CA ASN A 276 -5.89 -2.38 -9.29
C ASN A 276 -7.16 -2.15 -8.46
N ASP A 277 -7.51 -3.12 -7.61
CA ASP A 277 -8.77 -3.12 -6.86
C ASP A 277 -8.70 -2.38 -5.51
N GLY A 278 -7.55 -1.80 -5.16
CA GLY A 278 -7.35 -1.07 -3.90
C GLY A 278 -7.26 -1.97 -2.66
N TRP A 279 -7.27 -3.30 -2.86
CA TRP A 279 -7.13 -4.25 -1.77
C TRP A 279 -5.68 -4.67 -1.63
N ILE A 280 -5.28 -4.97 -0.40
CA ILE A 280 -3.99 -5.61 -0.13
C ILE A 280 -4.30 -7.03 0.32
N ARG A 281 -3.86 -8.02 -0.46
CA ARG A 281 -4.04 -9.44 -0.12
C ARG A 281 -2.83 -9.95 0.63
N ARG A 282 -3.07 -10.91 1.52
CA ARG A 282 -2.04 -11.58 2.31
C ARG A 282 -1.90 -13.03 1.87
N TRP A 283 -0.66 -13.47 1.78
CA TRP A 283 -0.29 -14.82 1.38
C TRP A 283 0.73 -15.39 2.36
N SER A 284 0.68 -16.69 2.59
CA SER A 284 1.71 -17.38 3.36
C SER A 284 3.06 -17.31 2.63
N PRO A 285 4.18 -17.62 3.29
CA PRO A 285 5.49 -17.74 2.64
C PRO A 285 5.55 -18.76 1.49
N GLU A 286 4.58 -19.67 1.39
CA GLU A 286 4.42 -20.66 0.32
C GLU A 286 3.42 -20.20 -0.77
N GLY A 287 2.79 -19.04 -0.59
CA GLY A 287 1.82 -18.48 -1.53
C GLY A 287 0.37 -18.94 -1.31
N ALA A 288 0.04 -19.54 -0.17
CA ALA A 288 -1.34 -19.85 0.16
C ALA A 288 -2.09 -18.58 0.58
N PRO A 289 -3.33 -18.32 0.11
CA PRO A 289 -4.09 -17.15 0.52
C PRO A 289 -4.35 -17.21 2.03
N LEU A 290 -4.02 -16.13 2.73
CA LEU A 290 -4.33 -15.96 4.15
C LEU A 290 -5.59 -15.13 4.37
N GLY A 291 -6.03 -14.35 3.38
CA GLY A 291 -7.32 -13.64 3.35
C GLY A 291 -8.45 -14.46 2.71
N THR A 292 -9.71 -14.01 2.84
CA THR A 292 -10.88 -14.60 2.14
C THR A 292 -10.91 -14.29 0.64
N GLY A 293 -9.73 -14.13 0.01
CA GLY A 293 -9.61 -13.90 -1.43
C GLY A 293 -10.40 -14.98 -2.17
N ALA A 294 -11.47 -14.56 -2.84
CA ALA A 294 -12.57 -15.36 -3.40
C ALA A 294 -13.69 -15.73 -2.40
N GLY A 295 -14.64 -14.81 -2.22
CA GLY A 295 -15.90 -15.15 -1.54
C GLY A 295 -16.54 -14.06 -0.69
N VAL A 296 -16.34 -12.77 -1.00
CA VAL A 296 -17.44 -11.84 -0.70
C VAL A 296 -18.52 -12.25 -1.69
N PRO A 297 -19.71 -12.74 -1.27
CA PRO A 297 -20.84 -12.74 -2.18
C PRO A 297 -20.84 -11.32 -2.73
N GLU A 298 -20.82 -11.14 -4.05
CA GLU A 298 -21.28 -9.85 -4.58
C GLU A 298 -22.52 -9.54 -3.75
N PRO A 299 -22.53 -8.43 -2.99
CA PRO A 299 -23.73 -8.11 -2.25
C PRO A 299 -24.78 -8.11 -3.35
N THR A 300 -25.76 -9.00 -3.24
CA THR A 300 -26.81 -9.13 -4.24
C THR A 300 -27.57 -7.83 -4.16
N LEU A 301 -27.06 -6.83 -4.86
CA LEU A 301 -27.55 -5.48 -4.80
C LEU A 301 -28.31 -5.30 -6.08
N THR A 302 -29.60 -5.13 -5.86
CA THR A 302 -30.54 -4.51 -6.76
C THR A 302 -30.08 -3.14 -7.31
N ASN A 303 -28.92 -2.59 -6.89
CA ASN A 303 -28.29 -1.39 -7.44
C ASN A 303 -26.72 -1.48 -7.46
N PRO A 304 -26.09 -1.95 -8.56
CA PRO A 304 -24.63 -2.06 -8.66
C PRO A 304 -23.92 -0.70 -8.63
N ARG A 305 -24.56 0.37 -9.12
CA ARG A 305 -23.93 1.69 -9.19
C ARG A 305 -23.76 2.32 -7.80
N GLY A 306 -24.74 2.18 -6.92
CA GLY A 306 -24.64 2.67 -5.53
C GLY A 306 -23.54 1.98 -4.74
N ALA A 307 -23.37 0.67 -4.97
CA ALA A 307 -22.31 -0.14 -4.37
C ALA A 307 -20.90 0.31 -4.80
N GLU A 308 -20.74 0.65 -6.09
CA GLU A 308 -19.50 1.19 -6.65
C GLU A 308 -19.16 2.53 -6.00
N VAL A 309 -20.11 3.46 -5.92
CA VAL A 309 -19.91 4.77 -5.30
C VAL A 309 -19.57 4.63 -3.81
N PHE A 310 -20.18 3.65 -3.12
CA PHE A 310 -19.92 3.38 -1.71
C PHE A 310 -18.50 2.89 -1.41
N GLN A 311 -17.77 2.31 -2.38
CA GLN A 311 -16.41 1.79 -2.12
C GLN A 311 -15.48 2.83 -1.49
N ALA A 312 -15.61 4.10 -1.87
CA ALA A 312 -14.84 5.19 -1.26
C ALA A 312 -15.18 5.43 0.22
N CYS A 313 -16.44 5.15 0.62
CA CYS A 313 -16.92 5.27 2.00
C CYS A 313 -16.61 4.02 2.83
N ALA A 314 -16.58 2.84 2.19
CA ALA A 314 -16.33 1.54 2.82
C ALA A 314 -14.98 1.51 3.55
N VAL A 315 -14.02 2.33 3.14
CA VAL A 315 -12.73 2.53 3.83
C VAL A 315 -12.91 2.87 5.31
N CYS A 316 -13.80 3.82 5.58
CA CYS A 316 -13.98 4.35 6.93
C CYS A 316 -15.24 3.81 7.61
N HIS A 317 -16.17 3.24 6.84
CA HIS A 317 -17.49 2.89 7.35
C HIS A 317 -17.83 1.43 7.13
N THR A 318 -18.38 0.82 8.16
CA THR A 318 -19.06 -0.48 8.11
C THR A 318 -20.56 -0.30 7.88
N LEU A 319 -21.25 -1.34 7.44
CA LEU A 319 -22.69 -1.28 7.10
C LEU A 319 -23.57 -2.00 8.12
N THR A 320 -23.02 -3.00 8.82
CA THR A 320 -23.74 -3.82 9.79
C THR A 320 -23.25 -3.53 11.23
N PRO A 321 -23.98 -3.96 12.27
CA PRO A 321 -23.55 -3.74 13.65
C PRO A 321 -22.38 -4.67 14.06
N ASP A 322 -22.26 -5.83 13.40
CA ASP A 322 -21.28 -6.87 13.76
C ASP A 322 -19.88 -6.60 13.16
N ASP A 323 -19.80 -5.77 12.13
CA ASP A 323 -18.54 -5.41 11.44
C ASP A 323 -17.62 -4.48 12.27
N GLY A 324 -18.05 -4.07 13.46
CA GLY A 324 -17.28 -3.18 14.34
C GLY A 324 -17.16 -1.74 13.83
N GLN A 325 -16.32 -0.95 14.51
CA GLN A 325 -16.02 0.44 14.15
C GLN A 325 -14.71 0.50 13.35
N ARG A 326 -14.64 1.43 12.39
CA ARG A 326 -13.44 1.73 11.59
C ARG A 326 -12.98 3.16 11.90
N ALA A 327 -12.30 3.82 10.97
CA ALA A 327 -11.98 5.24 11.05
C ALA A 327 -13.22 6.15 11.12
N GLY A 328 -14.40 5.64 10.78
CA GLY A 328 -15.72 6.26 10.95
C GLY A 328 -16.69 5.32 11.68
N PRO A 329 -17.83 5.86 12.18
CA PRO A 329 -18.86 5.05 12.85
C PRO A 329 -19.52 4.08 11.86
N THR A 330 -20.10 2.98 12.36
CA THR A 330 -20.95 2.12 11.51
C THR A 330 -22.10 2.94 10.92
N LEU A 331 -22.41 2.71 9.65
CA LEU A 331 -23.59 3.27 8.98
C LEU A 331 -24.84 2.44 9.23
N HIS A 332 -24.76 1.35 10.00
CA HIS A 332 -25.95 0.60 10.40
C HIS A 332 -26.97 1.53 11.07
N ASN A 333 -28.20 1.47 10.56
CA ASN A 333 -29.32 2.35 10.86
C ASN A 333 -28.95 3.84 10.81
N VAL A 334 -28.18 4.25 9.79
CA VAL A 334 -27.78 5.66 9.64
C VAL A 334 -28.98 6.56 9.36
N PHE A 335 -29.95 6.13 8.53
CA PHE A 335 -31.10 6.97 8.20
C PHE A 335 -32.04 7.14 9.40
N GLY A 336 -32.30 8.40 9.77
CA GLY A 336 -33.03 8.80 10.97
C GLY A 336 -32.16 9.00 12.21
N ARG A 337 -30.87 8.61 12.16
CA ARG A 337 -29.93 8.79 13.27
C ARG A 337 -29.46 10.25 13.31
N ARG A 338 -29.40 10.84 14.50
CA ARG A 338 -28.79 12.16 14.71
C ARG A 338 -27.27 12.05 14.53
N ILE A 339 -26.65 13.07 13.98
CA ILE A 339 -25.20 13.16 13.88
C ILE A 339 -24.56 13.07 15.28
N GLY A 340 -23.39 12.42 15.37
CA GLY A 340 -22.68 12.29 16.64
C GLY A 340 -23.26 11.30 17.65
N THR A 341 -24.22 10.44 17.26
CA THR A 341 -24.91 9.54 18.21
C THR A 341 -24.75 8.05 17.93
N ALA A 342 -23.83 7.62 17.07
CA ALA A 342 -23.57 6.18 16.92
C ALA A 342 -23.01 5.61 18.24
N PRO A 343 -23.61 4.54 18.79
CA PRO A 343 -23.17 4.00 20.08
C PRO A 343 -21.69 3.58 20.07
N GLY A 344 -20.97 4.01 21.10
CA GLY A 344 -19.59 3.63 21.35
C GLY A 344 -18.55 4.26 20.43
N TYR A 345 -18.92 5.19 19.54
CA TYR A 345 -17.97 5.88 18.67
C TYR A 345 -17.54 7.23 19.25
N ASP A 346 -16.24 7.51 19.22
CA ASP A 346 -15.66 8.78 19.65
C ASP A 346 -15.80 9.83 18.53
N TYR A 347 -16.55 10.90 18.76
CA TYR A 347 -16.79 11.96 17.77
C TYR A 347 -15.91 13.18 18.04
N SER A 348 -15.62 13.99 17.01
CA SER A 348 -15.01 15.29 17.24
C SER A 348 -15.99 16.21 17.96
N ASP A 349 -15.48 17.10 18.81
CA ASP A 349 -16.29 18.09 19.55
C ASP A 349 -17.19 18.89 18.61
N ALA A 350 -16.65 19.32 17.46
CA ALA A 350 -17.40 20.04 16.43
C ALA A 350 -18.62 19.25 15.91
N LEU A 351 -18.54 17.92 15.80
CA LEU A 351 -19.66 17.11 15.33
C LEU A 351 -20.79 17.00 16.36
N LEU A 352 -20.43 17.02 17.65
CA LEU A 352 -21.37 16.92 18.76
C LEU A 352 -22.23 18.18 18.91
N GLU A 353 -21.73 19.33 18.44
CA GLU A 353 -22.43 20.61 18.46
C GLU A 353 -23.44 20.77 17.32
N LEU A 354 -23.35 19.96 16.27
CA LEU A 354 -24.25 20.02 15.12
C LEU A 354 -25.62 19.39 15.42
N ASP A 355 -26.65 19.90 14.75
CA ASP A 355 -28.01 19.36 14.80
C ASP A 355 -28.47 18.90 13.42
N ILE A 356 -27.85 17.82 12.93
CA ILE A 356 -28.17 17.19 11.66
C ILE A 356 -28.79 15.82 11.95
N VAL A 357 -29.88 15.50 11.27
CA VAL A 357 -30.45 14.15 11.22
C VAL A 357 -30.14 13.57 9.86
N TRP A 358 -29.53 12.39 9.82
CA TRP A 358 -29.18 11.74 8.57
C TRP A 358 -30.43 11.27 7.83
N THR A 359 -30.79 11.99 6.79
CA THR A 359 -31.85 11.67 5.82
C THR A 359 -31.23 11.45 4.45
N PRO A 360 -31.95 10.86 3.48
CA PRO A 360 -31.52 10.84 2.07
C PRO A 360 -31.03 12.21 1.58
N GLN A 361 -31.76 13.28 1.94
CA GLN A 361 -31.40 14.64 1.58
C GLN A 361 -30.09 15.09 2.21
N THR A 362 -29.93 14.98 3.53
CA THR A 362 -28.72 15.49 4.21
C THR A 362 -27.48 14.67 3.86
N VAL A 363 -27.63 13.37 3.56
CA VAL A 363 -26.52 12.55 3.02
C VAL A 363 -26.16 13.01 1.61
N SER A 364 -27.14 13.32 0.75
CA SER A 364 -26.87 13.91 -0.57
C SER A 364 -26.15 15.25 -0.45
N GLU A 365 -26.62 16.14 0.42
CA GLU A 365 -26.04 17.47 0.63
C GLU A 365 -24.62 17.40 1.18
N LEU A 366 -24.35 16.48 2.13
CA LEU A 366 -23.00 16.22 2.63
C LEU A 366 -22.02 15.94 1.48
N PHE A 367 -22.39 15.09 0.53
CA PHE A 367 -21.52 14.72 -0.59
C PHE A 367 -21.61 15.68 -1.78
N GLU A 368 -22.61 16.57 -1.83
CA GLU A 368 -22.68 17.66 -2.80
C GLU A 368 -21.72 18.79 -2.42
N PHE A 369 -21.78 19.22 -1.15
CA PHE A 369 -20.99 20.34 -0.65
C PHE A 369 -19.63 19.93 -0.11
N GLY A 370 -19.52 18.72 0.42
CA GLY A 370 -18.31 18.20 1.07
C GLY A 370 -18.35 18.30 2.61
N PRO A 371 -17.73 17.35 3.34
CA PRO A 371 -17.59 17.41 4.80
C PRO A 371 -17.03 18.72 5.35
N ASP A 372 -16.07 19.36 4.68
CA ASP A 372 -15.47 20.61 5.16
C ASP A 372 -16.49 21.76 5.19
N ALA A 373 -17.42 21.77 4.23
CA ALA A 373 -18.45 22.79 4.11
C ALA A 373 -19.72 22.44 4.91
N TYR A 374 -20.13 21.17 4.89
CA TYR A 374 -21.41 20.72 5.45
C TYR A 374 -21.32 20.29 6.92
N THR A 375 -20.17 19.74 7.34
CA THR A 375 -19.88 19.31 8.71
C THR A 375 -18.50 19.81 9.15
N PRO A 376 -18.31 21.13 9.24
CA PRO A 376 -17.00 21.72 9.51
C PRO A 376 -16.43 21.22 10.85
N GLY A 377 -15.14 20.88 10.86
CA GLY A 377 -14.46 20.32 12.04
C GLY A 377 -14.72 18.82 12.25
N SER A 378 -15.36 18.16 11.29
CA SER A 378 -15.41 16.69 11.29
C SER A 378 -14.04 16.08 11.05
N ARG A 379 -13.83 14.87 11.59
CA ARG A 379 -12.72 13.99 11.20
C ARG A 379 -13.02 13.22 9.90
N MET A 380 -14.20 13.43 9.31
CA MET A 380 -14.57 12.78 8.05
C MET A 380 -13.78 13.43 6.92
N PRO A 381 -13.05 12.65 6.13
CA PRO A 381 -12.26 13.23 5.06
C PRO A 381 -13.11 13.84 3.95
N GLU A 382 -12.63 14.94 3.38
CA GLU A 382 -13.29 15.62 2.27
C GLU A 382 -13.53 14.63 1.12
N GLN A 383 -14.81 14.43 0.81
CA GLN A 383 -15.30 13.47 -0.15
C GLN A 383 -16.53 14.07 -0.80
N ARG A 384 -16.49 14.28 -2.11
CA ARG A 384 -17.63 14.77 -2.89
C ARG A 384 -18.05 13.74 -3.92
N VAL A 385 -19.34 13.72 -4.20
CA VAL A 385 -19.97 12.97 -5.28
C VAL A 385 -20.74 13.99 -6.13
N PRO A 386 -20.07 14.68 -7.07
CA PRO A 386 -20.68 15.82 -7.79
C PRO A 386 -21.89 15.41 -8.65
N SER A 387 -21.89 14.18 -9.17
CA SER A 387 -23.00 13.62 -9.95
C SER A 387 -24.22 13.38 -9.07
N ALA A 388 -25.32 14.07 -9.35
CA ALA A 388 -26.59 13.87 -8.64
C ALA A 388 -27.12 12.44 -8.81
N ALA A 389 -26.88 11.82 -9.98
CA ALA A 389 -27.26 10.42 -10.24
C ALA A 389 -26.47 9.45 -9.36
N ASP A 390 -25.17 9.70 -9.17
CA ASP A 390 -24.33 8.86 -8.29
C ASP A 390 -24.69 9.04 -6.82
N ARG A 391 -25.05 10.26 -6.38
CA ARG A 391 -25.58 10.49 -5.03
C ARG A 391 -26.88 9.72 -4.81
N ALA A 392 -27.81 9.78 -5.76
CA ALA A 392 -29.07 9.04 -5.69
C ALA A 392 -28.84 7.52 -5.61
N ALA A 393 -27.93 6.99 -6.44
CA ALA A 393 -27.57 5.57 -6.41
C ALA A 393 -26.93 5.16 -5.07
N LEU A 394 -26.01 5.98 -4.54
CA LEU A 394 -25.39 5.76 -3.22
C LEU A 394 -26.44 5.70 -2.11
N ILE A 395 -27.40 6.63 -2.12
CA ILE A 395 -28.46 6.70 -1.11
C ILE A 395 -29.34 5.45 -1.16
N GLU A 396 -29.81 5.05 -2.34
CA GLU A 396 -30.64 3.83 -2.51
C GLU A 396 -29.90 2.58 -2.02
N PHE A 397 -28.60 2.49 -2.32
CA PHE A 397 -27.74 1.44 -1.80
C PHE A 397 -27.69 1.46 -0.27
N LEU A 398 -27.38 2.60 0.35
CA LEU A 398 -27.30 2.73 1.80
C LEU A 398 -28.64 2.41 2.47
N GLU A 399 -29.78 2.82 1.90
CA GLU A 399 -31.11 2.57 2.46
C GLU A 399 -31.42 1.07 2.58
N THR A 400 -30.82 0.27 1.70
CA THR A 400 -30.94 -1.19 1.70
C THR A 400 -29.88 -1.83 2.57
N ALA A 401 -28.63 -1.40 2.42
CA ALA A 401 -27.47 -2.07 3.00
C ALA A 401 -27.21 -1.73 4.47
N THR A 402 -27.85 -0.69 5.01
CA THR A 402 -27.64 -0.25 6.40
C THR A 402 -28.74 -0.67 7.36
N ARG A 403 -29.72 -1.47 6.94
CA ARG A 403 -30.84 -1.90 7.80
C ARG A 403 -30.47 -2.98 8.80
#